data_AF-S8BF25-F1
#
_entry.id   AF-S8BF25-F1
#
_cell.length_a   1.000
_cell.length_b   1.000
_cell.length_c   1.000
_cell.angle_alpha   90.00
_cell.angle_beta   90.00
_cell.angle_gamma   90.00
#
_symmetry.space_group_name_H-M   'P 1'
#
loop_
_entity.id
_entity.type
_entity.pdbx_description
1 polymer ?
#
loop_
_entity_poly.entity_id
_entity_poly.type
_entity_poly.pdbx_seq_one_letter_code
_entity_poly.pdbx_strand_id
1 'polypeptide(L)'
;MLSSNGVTCELLISNKRAEEYKSENKGSTTKSHVVAIEGRKYVVKLDFSKTGARRHDFTLYADGIELTSMTTTEKKLRIDSIRGKLVNGKGKGKGRGRGKKVENRRLTFGKLGTVDGDAENTELRSNVLNQLGTIKINVHRAKFRARKNKVTGNDRINTAGPVHEESVKGRGLSHITKLGCRQYAKATGSRTTKPIDPENKPYATFIYRYASREILESEGIIELPAPTTIQTVAIITPNISKALEQEAQIVNIKKETADTELVNERDSCKMTLEDLALEIQRLKVELNYNIPIHRETNIGV
;
A
#
# COMPACT_ATOMS: atom_id res chain seq x y z
N MET A 1 -16.45 0.38 10.41
CA MET A 1 -16.56 1.59 9.59
C MET A 1 -16.59 2.71 10.58
N LEU A 2 -15.59 3.58 10.53
CA LEU A 2 -15.51 4.72 11.43
C LEU A 2 -16.49 5.81 10.96
N SER A 3 -17.11 6.49 11.91
CA SER A 3 -18.04 7.59 11.64
C SER A 3 -17.75 8.73 12.61
N SER A 4 -17.72 9.96 12.10
CA SER A 4 -17.57 11.18 12.89
C SER A 4 -18.17 12.37 12.15
N ASN A 5 -18.99 13.18 12.84
CA ASN A 5 -19.60 14.41 12.32
C ASN A 5 -20.30 14.27 10.95
N GLY A 6 -20.93 13.12 10.69
CA GLY A 6 -21.62 12.85 9.41
C GLY A 6 -20.68 12.51 8.25
N VAL A 7 -19.37 12.32 8.50
CA VAL A 7 -18.43 11.68 7.58
C VAL A 7 -18.26 10.23 8.01
N THR A 8 -18.26 9.28 7.06
CA THR A 8 -17.81 7.92 7.34
C THR A 8 -16.51 7.62 6.59
N CYS A 9 -15.68 6.78 7.21
CA CYS A 9 -14.43 6.30 6.64
C CYS A 9 -14.41 4.77 6.73
N GLU A 10 -14.11 4.14 5.60
CA GLU A 10 -13.96 2.71 5.46
C GLU A 10 -12.57 2.41 4.88
N LEU A 11 -11.83 1.54 5.55
CA LEU A 11 -10.57 1.00 5.04
C LEU A 11 -10.85 -0.37 4.41
N LEU A 12 -10.41 -0.57 3.18
CA LEU A 12 -10.45 -1.88 2.50
C LEU A 12 -9.04 -2.43 2.38
N ILE A 13 -8.86 -3.72 2.62
CA ILE A 13 -7.61 -4.45 2.41
C ILE A 13 -7.90 -5.57 1.42
N SER A 14 -7.18 -5.59 0.29
CA SER A 14 -7.49 -6.48 -0.84
C SER A 14 -8.95 -6.36 -1.32
N ASN A 15 -9.49 -5.14 -1.37
CA ASN A 15 -10.88 -4.82 -1.70
C ASN A 15 -11.97 -5.38 -0.75
N LYS A 16 -11.59 -6.04 0.34
CA LYS A 16 -12.52 -6.43 1.41
C LYS A 16 -12.46 -5.40 2.53
N ARG A 17 -13.58 -5.14 3.20
CA ARG A 17 -13.61 -4.24 4.35
C ARG A 17 -12.68 -4.78 5.44
N ALA A 18 -11.81 -3.92 5.95
CA ALA A 18 -10.93 -4.26 7.06
C ALA A 18 -11.77 -4.54 8.31
N GLU A 19 -11.38 -5.57 9.05
CA GLU A 19 -11.90 -5.81 10.39
C GLU A 19 -11.30 -4.76 11.33
N GLU A 20 -12.17 -4.13 12.11
CA GLU A 20 -11.84 -2.98 12.95
C GLU A 20 -11.95 -3.39 14.42
N TYR A 21 -10.88 -3.23 15.18
CA TYR A 21 -10.78 -3.64 16.58
C TYR A 21 -10.59 -2.43 17.51
N LYS A 22 -11.18 -2.50 18.71
CA LYS A 22 -11.09 -1.45 19.76
C LYS A 22 -11.34 -0.05 19.19
N SER A 23 -12.48 0.16 18.55
CA SER A 23 -12.84 1.47 18.01
C SER A 23 -13.18 2.44 19.13
N GLU A 24 -12.55 3.63 19.12
CA GLU A 24 -12.80 4.72 20.05
C GLU A 24 -13.23 5.99 19.32
N ASN A 25 -14.11 6.78 19.93
CA ASN A 25 -14.52 8.07 19.40
C ASN A 25 -14.34 9.14 20.48
N LYS A 26 -13.58 10.19 20.15
CA LYS A 26 -13.34 11.36 21.01
C LYS A 26 -13.54 12.64 20.19
N GLY A 27 -14.71 13.25 20.34
CA GLY A 27 -15.06 14.49 19.63
C GLY A 27 -15.13 14.30 18.12
N SER A 28 -14.32 15.04 17.36
CA SER A 28 -14.22 14.90 15.90
C SER A 28 -13.26 13.79 15.45
N THR A 29 -12.65 13.05 16.38
CA THR A 29 -11.65 12.02 16.07
C THR A 29 -12.16 10.62 16.40
N THR A 30 -12.12 9.72 15.42
CA THR A 30 -12.41 8.29 15.61
C THR A 30 -11.17 7.48 15.31
N LYS A 31 -10.81 6.54 16.18
CA LYS A 31 -9.66 5.64 15.99
C LYS A 31 -10.07 4.18 16.03
N SER A 32 -9.32 3.32 15.36
CA SER A 32 -9.47 1.87 15.42
C SER A 32 -8.17 1.17 15.07
N HIS A 33 -8.05 -0.10 15.44
CA HIS A 33 -6.97 -0.99 15.00
C HIS A 33 -7.44 -1.86 13.83
N VAL A 34 -6.51 -2.21 12.93
CA VAL A 34 -6.77 -3.08 11.77
C VAL A 34 -5.57 -3.99 11.51
N VAL A 35 -5.80 -5.19 11.00
CA VAL A 35 -4.73 -6.12 10.62
C VAL A 35 -4.12 -5.67 9.28
N ALA A 36 -2.82 -5.38 9.28
CA ALA A 36 -2.04 -5.19 8.06
C ALA A 36 -1.50 -6.53 7.56
N ILE A 37 -1.55 -6.71 6.23
CA ILE A 37 -1.02 -7.90 5.56
C ILE A 37 0.00 -7.43 4.55
N GLU A 38 1.25 -7.88 4.70
CA GLU A 38 2.34 -7.52 3.80
C GLU A 38 2.01 -7.74 2.33
N GLY A 39 2.40 -6.77 1.49
CA GLY A 39 2.18 -6.77 0.04
C GLY A 39 0.74 -6.48 -0.37
N ARG A 40 -0.23 -6.48 0.55
CA ARG A 40 -1.63 -6.23 0.23
C ARG A 40 -1.89 -4.74 0.02
N LYS A 41 -2.69 -4.46 -1.01
CA LYS A 41 -3.19 -3.13 -1.32
C LYS A 41 -4.27 -2.75 -0.33
N TYR A 42 -4.28 -1.49 0.08
CA TYR A 42 -5.40 -0.94 0.83
C TYR A 42 -6.02 0.27 0.13
N VAL A 43 -7.27 0.55 0.45
CA VAL A 43 -8.07 1.61 -0.14
C VAL A 43 -8.85 2.32 0.95
N VAL A 44 -8.84 3.65 0.93
CA VAL A 44 -9.67 4.46 1.83
C VAL A 44 -10.91 4.92 1.07
N LYS A 45 -12.07 4.69 1.65
CA LYS A 45 -13.35 5.24 1.17
C LYS A 45 -13.87 6.26 2.16
N LEU A 46 -14.31 7.40 1.64
CA LEU A 46 -14.92 8.47 2.43
C LEU A 46 -16.35 8.71 1.93
N ASP A 47 -17.29 8.87 2.85
CA ASP A 47 -18.66 9.31 2.55
C ASP A 47 -18.94 10.62 3.30
N PHE A 48 -19.25 11.66 2.54
CA PHE A 48 -19.55 13.01 3.00
C PHE A 48 -21.03 13.37 2.90
N SER A 49 -21.89 12.41 2.54
CA SER A 49 -23.30 12.64 2.22
C SER A 49 -24.10 13.32 3.34
N LYS A 50 -23.70 13.15 4.60
CA LYS A 50 -24.38 13.70 5.78
C LYS A 50 -23.74 14.97 6.36
N THR A 51 -22.76 15.57 5.67
CA THR A 51 -22.02 16.74 6.18
C THR A 51 -22.69 18.08 5.92
N GLY A 52 -23.64 18.15 4.98
CA GLY A 52 -24.26 19.40 4.51
C GLY A 52 -23.33 20.32 3.69
N ALA A 53 -22.02 20.09 3.67
CA ALA A 53 -21.07 20.89 2.90
C ALA A 53 -21.04 20.45 1.42
N ARG A 54 -20.92 21.42 0.52
CA ARG A 54 -20.82 21.16 -0.94
C ARG A 54 -19.43 20.67 -1.37
N ARG A 55 -18.40 20.94 -0.57
CA ARG A 55 -17.00 20.65 -0.90
C ARG A 55 -16.22 20.32 0.36
N HIS A 56 -15.28 19.40 0.19
CA HIS A 56 -14.44 18.87 1.25
C HIS A 56 -13.00 18.89 0.78
N ASP A 57 -12.12 19.33 1.67
CA ASP A 57 -10.69 19.15 1.55
C ASP A 57 -10.31 18.02 2.50
N PHE A 58 -9.41 17.14 2.07
CA PHE A 58 -8.93 16.07 2.93
C PHE A 58 -7.43 15.86 2.72
N THR A 59 -6.79 15.44 3.79
CA THR A 59 -5.37 15.09 3.79
C THR A 59 -5.20 13.68 4.34
N LEU A 60 -4.55 12.83 3.56
CA LEU A 60 -4.20 11.47 3.91
C LEU A 60 -2.74 11.43 4.35
N TYR A 61 -2.52 10.99 5.58
CA TYR A 61 -1.21 10.69 6.14
C TYR A 61 -1.07 9.17 6.31
N ALA A 62 0.14 8.67 6.07
CA ALA A 62 0.53 7.36 6.53
C ALA A 62 1.91 7.45 7.19
N ASP A 63 2.08 6.80 8.32
CA ASP A 63 3.34 6.76 9.05
C ASP A 63 3.88 8.16 9.38
N GLY A 64 2.98 9.12 9.65
CA GLY A 64 3.34 10.53 9.90
C GLY A 64 3.71 11.35 8.66
N ILE A 65 3.64 10.77 7.47
CA ILE A 65 3.96 11.42 6.20
C ILE A 65 2.69 11.77 5.44
N GLU A 66 2.59 13.02 4.97
CA GLU A 66 1.52 13.45 4.08
C GLU A 66 1.66 12.80 2.70
N LEU A 67 0.75 11.89 2.37
CA LEU A 67 0.74 11.20 1.09
C LEU A 67 0.01 11.98 0.00
N THR A 68 -1.14 12.55 0.34
CA THR A 68 -1.92 13.36 -0.59
C THR A 68 -2.83 14.34 0.15
N SER A 69 -3.05 15.49 -0.47
CA SER A 69 -4.01 16.50 -0.05
C SER A 69 -4.86 16.88 -1.26
N MET A 70 -6.18 16.70 -1.16
CA MET A 70 -7.09 16.85 -2.29
C MET A 70 -8.40 17.51 -1.88
N THR A 71 -9.07 18.09 -2.87
CA THR A 71 -10.41 18.68 -2.73
C THR A 71 -11.41 17.94 -3.60
N THR A 72 -12.60 17.68 -3.08
CA THR A 72 -13.68 17.00 -3.80
C THR A 72 -15.03 17.67 -3.59
N THR A 73 -15.93 17.48 -4.56
CA THR A 73 -17.38 17.78 -4.44
C THR A 73 -18.21 16.51 -4.50
N GLU A 74 -17.55 15.35 -4.63
CA GLU A 74 -18.21 14.07 -4.65
C GLU A 74 -18.68 13.73 -3.25
N LYS A 75 -19.89 13.16 -3.13
CA LYS A 75 -20.41 12.71 -1.84
C LYS A 75 -19.71 11.44 -1.35
N LYS A 76 -19.19 10.63 -2.27
CA LYS A 76 -18.46 9.39 -1.97
C LYS A 76 -17.15 9.43 -2.73
N LEU A 77 -16.05 9.16 -2.06
CA LEU A 77 -14.72 9.18 -2.64
C LEU A 77 -14.01 7.86 -2.35
N ARG A 78 -13.27 7.35 -3.34
CA ARG A 78 -12.39 6.19 -3.22
C ARG A 78 -10.95 6.63 -3.48
N ILE A 79 -10.05 6.30 -2.56
CA ILE A 79 -8.62 6.61 -2.62
C ILE A 79 -7.86 5.29 -2.56
N ASP A 80 -7.44 4.79 -3.72
CA ASP A 80 -6.63 3.57 -3.85
C ASP A 80 -5.18 3.85 -4.28
N SER A 81 -4.89 5.12 -4.54
CA SER A 81 -3.64 5.56 -5.13
C SER A 81 -3.39 7.05 -4.84
N ILE A 82 -2.12 7.44 -4.86
CA ILE A 82 -1.66 8.80 -4.55
C ILE A 82 -0.95 9.42 -5.74
N ARG A 83 -1.13 10.74 -5.88
CA ARG A 83 -0.57 11.51 -6.99
C ARG A 83 0.82 12.02 -6.63
N GLY A 84 1.84 11.52 -7.32
CA GLY A 84 3.24 11.92 -7.15
C GLY A 84 3.69 13.03 -8.09
N LYS A 85 4.91 12.87 -8.61
CA LYS A 85 5.60 13.86 -9.40
C LYS A 85 4.90 14.16 -10.72
N LEU A 86 4.97 15.42 -11.14
CA LEU A 86 4.55 15.83 -12.47
C LEU A 86 5.69 15.57 -13.47
N VAL A 87 5.39 14.85 -14.56
CA VAL A 87 6.37 14.55 -15.61
C VAL A 87 5.90 15.10 -16.95
N ASN A 88 6.87 15.53 -17.77
CA ASN A 88 6.61 15.91 -19.16
C ASN A 88 6.34 14.64 -19.99
N GLY A 89 5.21 14.61 -20.67
CA GLY A 89 4.82 13.61 -21.66
C GLY A 89 4.82 14.19 -23.07
N LYS A 90 5.06 13.35 -24.08
CA LYS A 90 5.21 13.72 -25.50
C LYS A 90 3.90 14.14 -26.23
N GLY A 91 2.89 14.65 -25.52
CA GLY A 91 1.53 14.82 -26.04
C GLY A 91 1.32 16.12 -26.85
N LYS A 92 1.08 16.00 -28.16
CA LYS A 92 0.64 17.10 -29.04
C LYS A 92 -0.91 17.29 -29.04
N GLY A 93 -1.61 17.67 -27.95
CA GLY A 93 -3.03 18.18 -28.01
C GLY A 93 -3.37 19.56 -27.36
N LYS A 94 -4.04 20.53 -28.04
CA LYS A 94 -4.26 21.91 -27.50
C LYS A 94 -5.03 21.86 -26.16
N GLY A 95 -4.58 22.56 -25.10
CA GLY A 95 -5.32 22.66 -23.81
C GLY A 95 -4.47 22.66 -22.52
N ARG A 96 -5.14 22.85 -21.37
CA ARG A 96 -4.53 22.85 -20.02
C ARG A 96 -3.97 21.46 -19.67
N GLY A 97 -2.71 21.40 -19.24
CA GLY A 97 -2.04 20.12 -18.92
C GLY A 97 -1.59 19.31 -20.14
N ARG A 98 -1.56 19.92 -21.35
CA ARG A 98 -1.01 19.29 -22.56
C ARG A 98 0.40 18.79 -22.29
N GLY A 99 0.65 17.53 -22.60
CA GLY A 99 1.95 16.91 -22.42
C GLY A 99 2.40 16.85 -20.96
N LYS A 100 1.51 16.93 -19.95
CA LYS A 100 1.87 16.65 -18.56
C LYS A 100 1.15 15.41 -18.07
N LYS A 101 1.91 14.47 -17.53
CA LYS A 101 1.39 13.31 -16.82
C LYS A 101 1.71 13.44 -15.35
N VAL A 102 0.82 12.95 -14.50
CA VAL A 102 1.05 12.84 -13.06
C VAL A 102 1.32 11.39 -12.73
N GLU A 103 2.36 11.15 -11.95
CA GLU A 103 2.63 9.84 -11.37
C GLU A 103 1.48 9.45 -10.43
N ASN A 104 1.05 8.20 -10.50
CA ASN A 104 0.08 7.61 -9.62
C ASN A 104 0.65 6.32 -9.04
N ARG A 105 0.63 6.17 -7.72
CA ARG A 105 1.15 4.98 -7.04
C ARG A 105 0.10 4.42 -6.11
N ARG A 106 -0.09 3.10 -6.17
CA ARG A 106 -1.03 2.40 -5.29
C ARG A 106 -0.48 2.31 -3.87
N LEU A 107 -1.37 2.28 -2.90
CA LEU A 107 -1.03 2.13 -1.50
C LEU A 107 -1.00 0.65 -1.11
N THR A 108 0.06 0.22 -0.44
CA THR A 108 0.27 -1.17 0.00
C THR A 108 0.89 -1.20 1.38
N PHE A 109 0.60 -2.22 2.18
CA PHE A 109 1.39 -2.51 3.37
C PHE A 109 2.68 -3.22 2.98
N GLY A 110 3.78 -2.91 3.66
CA GLY A 110 5.04 -3.63 3.56
C GLY A 110 5.65 -3.85 4.92
N LYS A 111 6.56 -4.82 5.03
CA LYS A 111 7.33 -5.02 6.27
C LYS A 111 8.13 -3.78 6.65
N LEU A 112 8.08 -3.43 7.93
CA LEU A 112 8.94 -2.42 8.54
C LEU A 112 10.38 -2.95 8.54
N GLY A 113 11.29 -2.21 7.90
CA GLY A 113 12.72 -2.54 7.93
C GLY A 113 13.37 -1.95 9.18
N THR A 114 14.11 -2.77 9.91
CA THR A 114 14.95 -2.33 11.03
C THR A 114 16.42 -2.43 10.64
N VAL A 115 17.25 -1.57 11.23
CA VAL A 115 18.71 -1.60 11.09
C VAL A 115 19.36 -1.52 12.46
N ASP A 116 20.51 -2.17 12.58
CA ASP A 116 21.38 -2.11 13.76
C ASP A 116 22.39 -0.99 13.54
N GLY A 117 22.39 0.02 14.41
CA GLY A 117 23.29 1.17 14.34
C GLY A 117 22.91 2.24 13.30
N ASP A 118 23.85 3.16 13.06
CA ASP A 118 23.64 4.34 12.22
C ASP A 118 23.87 4.04 10.74
N ALA A 119 22.85 3.49 10.07
CA ALA A 119 22.86 3.40 8.61
C ALA A 119 22.53 4.76 7.97
N GLU A 120 23.16 5.10 6.84
CA GLU A 120 23.01 6.39 6.14
C GLU A 120 21.55 6.73 5.77
N ASN A 121 20.69 5.72 5.63
CA ASN A 121 19.29 5.87 5.25
C ASN A 121 18.30 5.66 6.41
N THR A 122 18.75 5.73 7.66
CA THR A 122 17.89 5.57 8.83
C THR A 122 16.93 6.76 8.95
N GLU A 123 15.66 6.47 9.24
CA GLU A 123 14.63 7.48 9.45
C GLU A 123 14.83 8.18 10.81
N LEU A 124 15.16 9.48 10.77
CA LEU A 124 15.41 10.29 11.97
C LEU A 124 14.28 11.27 12.29
N ARG A 125 13.28 11.41 11.41
CA ARG A 125 12.22 12.41 11.58
C ARG A 125 11.28 12.00 12.70
N SER A 126 11.32 12.72 13.82
CA SER A 126 10.53 12.42 15.02
C SER A 126 9.02 12.33 14.76
N ASN A 127 8.48 13.17 13.87
CA ASN A 127 7.06 13.13 13.51
C ASN A 127 6.67 11.84 12.76
N VAL A 128 7.59 11.25 11.99
CA VAL A 128 7.41 9.98 11.29
C VAL A 128 7.52 8.84 12.29
N LEU A 129 8.61 8.81 13.08
CA LEU A 129 8.86 7.79 14.09
C LEU A 129 7.71 7.64 15.08
N ASN A 130 7.11 8.75 15.53
CA ASN A 130 5.99 8.74 16.48
C ASN A 130 4.66 8.28 15.86
N GLN A 131 4.54 8.26 14.54
CA GLN A 131 3.30 7.95 13.83
C GLN A 131 3.40 6.72 12.92
N LEU A 132 4.51 5.96 12.98
CA LEU A 132 4.63 4.67 12.32
C LEU A 132 3.45 3.74 12.65
N GLY A 133 3.02 2.94 11.67
CA GLY A 133 1.89 2.03 11.85
C GLY A 133 0.55 2.76 11.93
N THR A 134 0.43 3.97 11.36
CA THR A 134 -0.83 4.72 11.36
C THR A 134 -1.23 5.21 9.97
N ILE A 135 -2.52 5.12 9.66
CA ILE A 135 -3.16 5.79 8.53
C ILE A 135 -4.12 6.83 9.13
N LYS A 136 -3.84 8.11 8.88
CA LYS A 136 -4.63 9.23 9.41
C LYS A 136 -5.26 10.03 8.28
N ILE A 137 -6.56 10.30 8.39
CA ILE A 137 -7.30 11.12 7.44
C ILE A 137 -7.86 12.31 8.18
N ASN A 138 -7.50 13.51 7.75
CA ASN A 138 -8.13 14.74 8.20
C ASN A 138 -9.08 15.24 7.11
N VAL A 139 -10.29 15.65 7.51
CA VAL A 139 -11.31 16.20 6.62
C VAL A 139 -11.69 17.60 7.11
N HIS A 140 -11.69 18.57 6.20
CA HIS A 140 -12.19 19.92 6.41
C HIS A 140 -13.29 20.22 5.41
N ARG A 141 -14.32 20.95 5.84
CA ARG A 141 -15.31 21.53 4.94
C ARG A 141 -14.68 22.75 4.29
N ALA A 142 -15.00 22.98 3.02
CA ALA A 142 -14.38 24.07 2.28
C ALA A 142 -15.35 24.76 1.32
N LYS A 143 -15.05 26.03 1.00
CA LYS A 143 -15.69 26.78 -0.08
C LYS A 143 -14.78 26.84 -1.29
N PHE A 144 -15.36 26.81 -2.48
CA PHE A 144 -14.60 27.03 -3.71
C PHE A 144 -14.10 28.49 -3.75
N ARG A 145 -12.82 28.68 -4.05
CA ARG A 145 -12.22 30.02 -4.18
C ARG A 145 -11.92 30.35 -5.63
N ALA A 146 -11.09 29.55 -6.30
CA ALA A 146 -10.67 29.80 -7.67
C ALA A 146 -10.21 28.51 -8.39
N ARG A 147 -10.19 28.53 -9.73
CA ARG A 147 -9.50 27.51 -10.52
C ARG A 147 -8.05 27.94 -10.70
N LYS A 148 -7.07 27.06 -10.46
CA LYS A 148 -5.67 27.32 -10.81
C LYS A 148 -5.42 26.84 -12.24
N ASN A 149 -4.74 27.65 -13.04
CA ASN A 149 -4.30 27.26 -14.39
C ASN A 149 -3.07 26.33 -14.37
N LYS A 150 -2.41 26.21 -13.21
CA LYS A 150 -1.23 25.35 -13.02
C LYS A 150 -1.64 23.98 -12.52
N VAL A 151 -1.11 22.94 -13.16
CA VAL A 151 -1.13 21.58 -12.62
C VAL A 151 0.04 21.44 -11.66
N THR A 152 -0.23 20.92 -10.47
CA THR A 152 0.76 20.67 -9.43
C THR A 152 0.93 19.18 -9.24
N GLY A 153 2.18 18.71 -9.22
CA GLY A 153 2.53 17.39 -8.69
C GLY A 153 2.97 17.52 -7.23
N ASN A 154 3.08 16.38 -6.55
CA ASN A 154 3.76 16.31 -5.26
C ASN A 154 5.12 15.64 -5.50
N ASP A 155 6.19 16.44 -5.45
CA ASP A 155 7.55 15.96 -5.71
C ASP A 155 8.20 15.35 -4.45
N ARG A 156 7.53 15.42 -3.29
CA ARG A 156 8.07 15.07 -1.97
C ARG A 156 7.52 13.77 -1.39
N ILE A 157 6.97 12.89 -2.23
CA ILE A 157 6.41 11.63 -1.73
C ILE A 157 7.51 10.63 -1.44
N ASN A 158 8.06 10.71 -0.23
CA ASN A 158 8.98 9.73 0.34
C ASN A 158 8.22 8.96 1.41
N THR A 159 8.29 7.62 1.40
CA THR A 159 7.78 6.80 2.50
C THR A 159 8.74 6.81 3.69
N ALA A 160 8.34 6.25 4.82
CA ALA A 160 9.27 6.02 5.93
C ALA A 160 10.41 5.10 5.47
N GLY A 161 11.64 5.48 5.82
CA GLY A 161 12.82 4.64 5.62
C GLY A 161 12.92 3.50 6.64
N PRO A 162 14.01 2.71 6.60
CA PRO A 162 14.38 1.83 7.70
C PRO A 162 14.53 2.61 9.00
N VAL A 163 14.25 1.98 10.14
CA VAL A 163 14.29 2.60 11.47
C VAL A 163 15.26 1.84 12.37
N HIS A 164 15.81 2.52 13.37
CA HIS A 164 16.64 1.84 14.38
C HIS A 164 15.78 0.84 15.17
N GLU A 165 16.32 -0.35 15.46
CA GLU A 165 15.58 -1.39 16.19
C GLU A 165 15.07 -0.88 17.56
N GLU A 166 15.88 -0.08 18.26
CA GLU A 166 15.53 0.51 19.56
C GLU A 166 14.30 1.42 19.49
N SER A 167 14.08 2.08 18.33
CA SER A 167 12.92 2.97 18.14
C SER A 167 11.60 2.23 17.94
N VAL A 168 11.66 0.91 17.70
CA VAL A 168 10.51 0.04 17.43
C VAL A 168 10.23 -0.90 18.60
N LYS A 169 11.27 -1.26 19.36
CA LYS A 169 11.18 -2.21 20.46
C LYS A 169 10.05 -1.85 21.43
N GLY A 170 9.13 -2.79 21.63
CA GLY A 170 7.99 -2.64 22.55
C GLY A 170 6.83 -1.78 22.05
N ARG A 171 6.82 -1.31 20.79
CA ARG A 171 5.76 -0.43 20.25
C ARG A 171 4.70 -1.14 19.38
N GLY A 172 4.80 -2.46 19.23
CA GLY A 172 3.84 -3.23 18.41
C GLY A 172 3.82 -2.83 16.93
N LEU A 173 4.96 -2.44 16.37
CA LEU A 173 5.05 -2.07 14.95
C LEU A 173 5.63 -3.24 14.15
N SER A 174 4.97 -3.61 13.05
CA SER A 174 5.51 -4.59 12.10
C SER A 174 5.44 -4.17 10.64
N HIS A 175 4.58 -3.21 10.32
CA HIS A 175 4.30 -2.82 8.95
C HIS A 175 4.45 -1.30 8.77
N ILE A 176 4.73 -0.91 7.54
CA ILE A 176 4.69 0.47 7.05
C ILE A 176 3.90 0.54 5.75
N THR A 177 3.57 1.76 5.34
CA THR A 177 3.01 2.04 4.03
C THR A 177 4.12 2.10 2.99
N LYS A 178 3.99 1.25 1.97
CA LYS A 178 4.80 1.30 0.75
C LYS A 178 3.96 1.78 -0.42
N LEU A 179 4.66 2.33 -1.42
CA LEU A 179 4.05 2.78 -2.66
C LEU A 179 4.35 1.76 -3.76
N GLY A 180 3.31 1.32 -4.45
CA GLY A 180 3.43 0.42 -5.59
C GLY A 180 4.10 1.08 -6.80
N CYS A 181 4.20 0.30 -7.89
CA CYS A 181 4.83 0.74 -9.13
C CYS A 181 4.24 2.05 -9.67
N ARG A 182 5.11 2.86 -10.29
CA ARG A 182 4.72 4.12 -10.94
C ARG A 182 3.77 3.85 -12.09
N GLN A 183 2.58 4.43 -12.03
CA GLN A 183 1.66 4.54 -13.16
C GLN A 183 1.56 6.01 -13.55
N TYR A 184 1.21 6.33 -14.80
CA TYR A 184 1.10 7.72 -15.24
C TYR A 184 -0.29 8.00 -15.77
N ALA A 185 -0.94 9.00 -15.19
CA ALA A 185 -2.26 9.47 -15.60
C ALA A 185 -2.17 10.88 -16.20
N LYS A 186 -3.20 11.26 -16.96
CA LYS A 186 -3.33 12.64 -17.44
C LYS A 186 -3.43 13.58 -16.24
N ALA A 187 -2.58 14.61 -16.21
CA ALA A 187 -2.59 15.55 -15.11
C ALA A 187 -3.88 16.40 -15.15
N THR A 188 -4.54 16.56 -14.01
CA THR A 188 -5.79 17.32 -13.88
C THR A 188 -5.53 18.69 -13.26
N GLY A 189 -6.35 19.70 -13.60
CA GLY A 189 -6.19 21.05 -13.05
C GLY A 189 -6.37 21.09 -11.54
N SER A 190 -5.64 21.99 -10.87
CA SER A 190 -5.77 22.22 -9.43
C SER A 190 -6.85 23.27 -9.14
N ARG A 191 -7.47 23.18 -7.96
CA ARG A 191 -8.47 24.13 -7.47
C ARG A 191 -7.95 24.73 -6.17
N THR A 192 -8.21 26.02 -5.97
CA THR A 192 -8.00 26.67 -4.68
C THR A 192 -9.31 26.69 -3.93
N THR A 193 -9.24 26.38 -2.65
CA THR A 193 -10.36 26.40 -1.71
C THR A 193 -10.09 27.39 -0.59
N LYS A 194 -11.14 27.71 0.16
CA LYS A 194 -11.05 28.39 1.45
C LYS A 194 -11.64 27.45 2.49
N PRO A 195 -10.85 26.97 3.48
CA PRO A 195 -11.38 26.11 4.52
C PRO A 195 -12.44 26.88 5.34
N ILE A 196 -13.48 26.16 5.74
CA ILE A 196 -14.51 26.65 6.67
C ILE A 196 -14.06 26.39 8.11
N ASP A 197 -13.46 25.22 8.33
CA ASP A 197 -12.95 24.81 9.63
C ASP A 197 -11.51 25.30 9.83
N PRO A 198 -11.08 25.61 11.07
CA PRO A 198 -9.69 25.98 11.34
C PRO A 198 -8.71 24.87 10.96
N GLU A 199 -7.51 25.23 10.51
CA GLU A 199 -6.49 24.27 10.07
C GLU A 199 -6.19 23.21 11.14
N ASN A 200 -6.03 23.63 12.39
CA ASN A 200 -5.75 22.77 13.55
C ASN A 200 -6.98 22.10 14.16
N LYS A 201 -8.18 22.31 13.58
CA LYS A 201 -9.44 21.73 14.07
C LYS A 201 -10.22 21.13 12.89
N PRO A 202 -9.76 19.96 12.37
CA PRO A 202 -10.46 19.29 11.29
C PRO A 202 -11.90 18.95 11.69
N TYR A 203 -12.79 18.99 10.70
CA TYR A 203 -14.20 18.65 10.86
C TYR A 203 -14.40 17.19 11.25
N ALA A 204 -13.60 16.29 10.68
CA ALA A 204 -13.52 14.89 11.09
C ALA A 204 -12.09 14.37 10.92
N THR A 205 -11.65 13.53 11.86
CA THR A 205 -10.37 12.83 11.80
C THR A 205 -10.58 11.33 12.02
N PHE A 206 -9.98 10.53 11.15
CA PHE A 206 -9.99 9.07 11.25
C PHE A 206 -8.57 8.57 11.40
N ILE A 207 -8.33 7.68 12.36
CA ILE A 207 -7.00 7.10 12.60
C ILE A 207 -7.12 5.58 12.65
N TYR A 208 -6.53 4.91 11.67
CA TYR A 208 -6.33 3.47 11.71
C TYR A 208 -4.92 3.18 12.18
N ARG A 209 -4.79 2.52 13.34
CA ARG A 209 -3.54 1.90 13.77
C ARG A 209 -3.46 0.51 13.15
N TYR A 210 -2.34 0.17 12.55
CA TYR A 210 -2.20 -1.10 11.86
C TYR A 210 -0.92 -1.82 12.26
N ALA A 211 -1.04 -3.13 12.46
CA ALA A 211 0.04 -4.03 12.78
C ALA A 211 -0.32 -5.43 12.23
N SER A 212 0.61 -6.37 12.34
CA SER A 212 0.34 -7.77 12.00
C SER A 212 -0.67 -8.36 12.99
N ARG A 213 -1.32 -9.45 12.58
CA ARG A 213 -2.31 -10.13 13.42
C ARG A 213 -1.69 -10.59 14.75
N GLU A 214 -0.49 -11.16 14.68
CA GLU A 214 0.22 -11.72 15.83
C GLU A 214 0.54 -10.65 16.87
N ILE A 215 0.91 -9.44 16.42
CA ILE A 215 1.14 -8.30 17.31
C ILE A 215 -0.18 -7.84 17.95
N LEU A 216 -1.25 -7.71 17.17
CA LEU A 216 -2.54 -7.29 17.72
C LEU A 216 -3.12 -8.31 18.70
N GLU A 217 -2.86 -9.61 18.49
CA GLU A 217 -3.21 -10.68 19.43
C GLU A 217 -2.36 -10.61 20.71
N SER A 218 -1.04 -10.41 20.61
CA SER A 218 -0.17 -10.31 21.79
C SER A 218 -0.41 -9.05 22.63
N GLU A 219 -0.86 -7.96 22.00
CA GLU A 219 -1.34 -6.75 22.69
C GLU A 219 -2.77 -6.88 23.25
N GLY A 220 -3.42 -8.04 23.07
CA GLY A 220 -4.79 -8.28 23.51
C GLY A 220 -5.81 -7.35 22.83
N ILE A 221 -5.50 -6.86 21.62
CA ILE A 221 -6.40 -6.08 20.77
C ILE A 221 -7.36 -7.01 20.03
N ILE A 222 -6.85 -8.14 19.55
CA ILE A 222 -7.62 -9.24 19.01
C ILE A 222 -7.69 -10.32 20.09
N GLU A 223 -8.90 -10.79 20.41
CA GLU A 223 -9.09 -11.90 21.33
C GLU A 223 -8.58 -13.19 20.67
N LEU A 224 -7.62 -13.84 21.34
CA LEU A 224 -7.22 -15.20 20.96
C LEU A 224 -8.42 -16.13 21.20
N PRO A 225 -8.73 -17.05 20.27
CA PRO A 225 -9.71 -18.09 20.55
C PRO A 225 -9.29 -18.79 21.85
N ALA A 226 -10.23 -18.90 22.80
CA ALA A 226 -9.97 -19.60 24.05
C ALA A 226 -9.31 -20.95 23.72
N PRO A 227 -8.21 -21.35 24.40
CA PRO A 227 -7.58 -22.62 24.13
C PRO A 227 -8.67 -23.68 24.26
N THR A 228 -9.09 -24.26 23.14
CA THR A 228 -10.06 -25.34 23.15
C THR A 228 -9.44 -26.38 24.05
N THR A 229 -10.03 -26.58 25.23
CA THR A 229 -9.54 -27.56 26.19
C THR A 229 -9.58 -28.90 25.48
N ILE A 230 -8.45 -29.32 24.91
CA ILE A 230 -8.28 -30.67 24.44
C ILE A 230 -8.31 -31.47 25.72
N GLN A 231 -9.50 -31.92 26.11
CA GLN A 231 -9.63 -32.93 27.15
C GLN A 231 -8.76 -34.08 26.67
N THR A 232 -7.63 -34.22 27.33
CA THR A 232 -6.71 -35.32 27.13
C THR A 232 -7.44 -36.56 27.61
N VAL A 233 -8.27 -37.14 26.73
CA VAL A 233 -8.76 -38.49 26.89
C VAL A 233 -7.54 -39.36 26.72
N ALA A 234 -6.94 -39.72 27.85
CA ALA A 234 -5.93 -40.75 27.98
C ALA A 234 -6.55 -42.10 27.55
N ILE A 235 -6.71 -42.31 26.25
CA ILE A 235 -6.77 -43.66 25.69
C ILE A 235 -5.37 -43.93 25.16
N ILE A 236 -4.58 -44.50 26.06
CA ILE A 236 -3.36 -45.24 25.77
C ILE A 236 -3.75 -46.36 24.81
N THR A 237 -3.55 -46.16 23.52
CA THR A 237 -3.40 -47.26 22.57
C THR A 237 -1.89 -47.48 22.36
N PRO A 238 -1.35 -48.69 22.64
CA PRO A 238 0.07 -49.00 22.51
C PRO A 238 0.55 -49.10 21.04
N ASN A 239 -0.12 -48.44 20.10
CA ASN A 239 0.13 -48.57 18.66
C ASN A 239 0.74 -47.33 18.00
N ILE A 240 0.93 -46.23 18.75
CA ILE A 240 1.48 -44.97 18.21
C ILE A 240 3.01 -45.00 18.11
N SER A 241 3.70 -45.78 18.95
CA SER A 241 5.17 -45.91 18.91
C SER A 241 5.68 -46.46 17.57
N LYS A 242 4.98 -47.46 17.00
CA LYS A 242 5.35 -48.03 15.69
C LYS A 242 5.07 -47.08 14.52
N ALA A 243 4.03 -46.25 14.62
CA ALA A 243 3.70 -45.29 13.56
C ALA A 243 4.69 -44.12 13.53
N LEU A 244 5.14 -43.62 14.69
CA LEU A 244 6.14 -42.56 14.77
C LEU A 244 7.54 -43.04 14.33
N GLU A 245 7.90 -44.30 14.57
CA GLU A 245 9.13 -44.89 14.05
C GLU A 245 9.10 -45.08 12.52
N GLN A 246 7.95 -45.45 11.95
CA GLN A 246 7.79 -45.53 10.49
C GLN A 246 7.84 -44.16 9.80
N GLU A 247 7.25 -43.12 10.39
CA GLU A 247 7.34 -41.76 9.83
C GLU A 247 8.77 -41.21 9.88
N ALA A 248 9.54 -41.50 10.93
CA ALA A 248 10.96 -41.12 11.01
C ALA A 248 11.82 -41.81 9.92
N GLN A 249 11.53 -43.07 9.58
CA GLN A 249 12.21 -43.76 8.48
C GLN A 249 11.84 -43.18 7.10
N ILE A 250 10.58 -42.78 6.88
CA ILE A 250 10.13 -42.17 5.62
C ILE A 250 10.79 -40.80 5.39
N VAL A 251 11.03 -40.01 6.45
CA VAL A 251 11.72 -38.72 6.32
C VAL A 251 13.19 -38.89 5.93
N ASN A 252 13.88 -39.90 6.45
CA ASN A 252 15.28 -40.17 6.05
C ASN A 252 15.39 -40.63 4.59
N ILE A 253 14.49 -41.49 4.11
CA ILE A 253 14.48 -41.93 2.69
C ILE A 253 14.20 -40.76 1.73
N LYS A 254 13.33 -39.81 2.13
CA LYS A 254 13.07 -38.59 1.33
C LYS A 254 14.24 -37.61 1.31
N LYS A 255 15.11 -37.64 2.32
CA LYS A 255 16.28 -36.76 2.36
C LYS A 255 17.40 -37.24 1.43
N GLU A 256 17.62 -38.55 1.34
CA GLU A 256 18.62 -39.14 0.42
C GLU A 256 18.20 -39.03 -1.07
N THR A 257 16.90 -39.05 -1.36
CA THR A 257 16.41 -38.86 -2.74
C THR A 257 16.48 -37.40 -3.21
N ALA A 258 16.33 -36.41 -2.32
CA ALA A 258 16.44 -34.99 -2.65
C ALA A 258 17.89 -34.55 -2.99
N ASP A 259 18.90 -35.13 -2.35
CA ASP A 259 20.30 -34.81 -2.64
C ASP A 259 20.77 -35.39 -3.99
N THR A 260 20.10 -36.42 -4.51
CA THR A 260 20.42 -37.03 -5.81
C THR A 260 19.76 -36.29 -6.99
N GLU A 261 18.59 -35.68 -6.79
CA GLU A 261 17.90 -34.88 -7.84
C GLU A 261 18.49 -33.47 -8.02
N LEU A 262 19.07 -32.87 -6.97
CA LEU A 262 19.67 -31.53 -7.05
C LEU A 262 20.99 -31.47 -7.83
N VAL A 263 21.61 -32.62 -8.13
CA VAL A 263 22.78 -32.69 -9.02
C VAL A 263 22.36 -32.74 -10.49
N ASN A 264 21.21 -33.34 -10.82
CA ASN A 264 20.74 -33.47 -12.21
C ASN A 264 20.05 -32.22 -12.78
N GLU A 265 19.45 -31.35 -11.95
CA GLU A 265 18.85 -30.10 -12.45
C GLU A 265 19.87 -28.95 -12.66
N ARG A 266 21.06 -29.03 -12.06
CA ARG A 266 22.10 -28.00 -12.23
C ARG A 266 22.77 -28.01 -13.61
N ASP A 267 22.63 -29.09 -14.39
CA ASP A 267 23.16 -29.18 -15.75
C ASP A 267 22.10 -28.92 -16.85
N SER A 268 20.82 -28.71 -16.48
CA SER A 268 19.74 -28.49 -17.45
C SER A 268 19.47 -27.02 -17.81
N CYS A 269 20.08 -26.05 -17.11
CA CYS A 269 19.81 -24.61 -17.33
C CYS A 269 21.05 -23.73 -17.51
N LYS A 270 22.14 -24.28 -18.10
CA LYS A 270 23.18 -23.44 -18.70
C LYS A 270 22.87 -23.22 -20.18
N MET A 271 21.93 -22.32 -20.48
CA MET A 271 22.00 -21.63 -21.77
C MET A 271 23.30 -20.84 -21.76
N THR A 272 24.17 -21.08 -22.74
CA THR A 272 25.41 -20.34 -22.85
C THR A 272 25.10 -18.89 -23.22
N LEU A 273 26.03 -17.97 -22.95
CA LEU A 273 25.90 -16.57 -23.37
C LEU A 273 25.72 -16.45 -24.90
N GLU A 274 26.22 -17.42 -25.66
CA GLU A 274 26.10 -17.50 -27.11
C GLU A 274 24.67 -17.84 -27.53
N ASP A 275 24.00 -18.77 -26.84
CA ASP A 275 22.59 -19.11 -27.10
C ASP A 275 21.66 -17.93 -26.84
N LEU A 276 21.94 -17.16 -25.78
CA LEU A 276 21.18 -15.96 -25.45
C LEU A 276 21.37 -14.85 -26.51
N ALA A 277 22.58 -14.73 -27.05
CA ALA A 277 22.89 -13.77 -28.12
C ALA A 277 22.17 -14.14 -29.43
N LEU A 278 22.10 -15.43 -29.75
CA LEU A 278 21.39 -15.93 -30.92
C LEU A 278 19.88 -15.65 -30.83
N GLU A 279 19.28 -15.86 -29.65
CA GLU A 279 17.86 -15.60 -29.44
C GLU A 279 17.52 -14.10 -29.53
N ILE A 280 18.40 -13.23 -29.01
CA ILE A 280 18.26 -11.78 -29.17
C ILE A 280 18.35 -11.38 -30.65
N GLN A 281 19.22 -12.02 -31.43
CA GLN A 281 19.37 -11.73 -32.85
C GLN A 281 18.14 -12.17 -33.65
N ARG A 282 17.58 -13.33 -33.33
CA ARG A 282 16.32 -13.82 -33.91
C ARG A 282 15.16 -12.87 -33.65
N LEU A 283 14.98 -12.43 -32.40
CA LEU A 283 13.92 -11.50 -32.03
C LEU A 283 14.06 -10.12 -32.72
N LYS A 284 15.28 -9.66 -32.97
CA LYS A 284 15.53 -8.43 -33.74
C LYS A 284 15.09 -8.54 -35.19
N VAL A 285 15.26 -9.70 -35.82
CA VAL A 285 14.79 -9.94 -37.19
C VAL A 285 13.26 -9.92 -37.24
N GLU A 286 12.60 -10.63 -36.32
CA GLU A 286 11.12 -10.67 -36.27
C GLU A 286 10.48 -9.28 -36.07
N LEU A 287 11.10 -8.43 -35.25
CA LEU A 287 10.63 -7.06 -35.04
C LEU A 287 10.81 -6.16 -36.28
N ASN A 288 11.79 -6.43 -37.13
CA ASN A 288 12.07 -5.61 -38.32
C ASN A 288 11.13 -5.92 -39.50
N TYR A 289 10.51 -7.11 -39.52
CA TYR A 289 9.57 -7.51 -40.59
C TYR A 289 8.14 -6.99 -40.42
N ASN A 290 7.82 -6.35 -39.28
CA ASN A 290 6.44 -5.99 -38.94
C ASN A 290 6.15 -4.48 -38.88
N ILE A 291 6.93 -3.67 -39.62
CA ILE A 291 6.60 -2.25 -39.80
C ILE A 291 5.78 -2.12 -41.11
N PRO A 292 4.44 -1.99 -41.03
CA PRO A 292 3.63 -1.72 -42.21
C PRO A 292 4.00 -0.34 -42.76
N ILE A 293 4.51 -0.33 -44.00
CA ILE A 293 4.78 0.88 -44.76
C ILE A 293 3.42 1.51 -45.10
N HIS A 294 3.00 2.50 -44.32
CA HIS A 294 1.88 3.34 -44.69
C HIS A 294 2.25 4.15 -45.93
N ARG A 295 1.71 3.75 -47.09
CA ARG A 295 1.79 4.52 -48.33
C ARG A 295 1.08 5.85 -48.12
N GLU A 296 1.82 6.95 -48.29
CA GLU A 296 1.29 8.29 -48.36
C GLU A 296 0.35 8.40 -49.58
N THR A 297 -0.94 8.61 -49.33
CA THR A 297 -1.88 9.04 -50.36
C THR A 297 -1.65 10.52 -50.63
N ASN A 298 -0.99 10.81 -51.75
CA ASN A 298 -0.95 12.14 -52.36
C ASN A 298 -2.38 12.58 -52.69
N ILE A 299 -2.85 13.64 -52.03
CA ILE A 299 -4.05 14.36 -52.41
C ILE A 299 -3.60 15.46 -53.36
N GLY A 300 -3.88 15.25 -54.65
CA GLY A 300 -3.70 16.25 -55.70
C GLY A 300 -4.68 17.42 -55.54
N VAL A 301 -4.20 18.58 -55.98
CA VAL A 301 -4.85 19.89 -56.07
C VAL A 301 -6.06 19.87 -56.99
#